data_AF-A0A9E2D231-F1
#
_entry.id   AF-A0A9E2D231-F1
#
_cell.length_a   1.000
_cell.length_b   1.000
_cell.length_c   1.000
_cell.angle_alpha   90.00
_cell.angle_beta   90.00
_cell.angle_gamma   90.00
#
_symmetry.space_group_name_H-M   'P 1'
#
loop_
_entity.id
_entity.type
_entity.pdbx_description
1 polymer ?
#
loop_
_entity_poly.entity_id
_entity_poly.type
_entity_poly.pdbx_seq_one_letter_code
_entity_poly.pdbx_strand_id
1 'polypeptide(L)'
;MQLELKKQSLISSSSIQHSIINAHRDLYLEIIKNDELLKVFSSSVNMDKEEARQQMLATMLINHTLRIFLDYKNSMIENINFENFAKDAADLFSLPFVRSRWEEVKHFHPSSFRSYVDDKLL
;
A
#
# COMPACT_ATOMS: atom_id res chain seq x y z
N MET A 1 -7.76 -23.26 -23.18
CA MET A 1 -6.34 -23.68 -23.07
C MET A 1 -5.33 -22.54 -22.89
N GLN A 2 -4.93 -21.74 -23.90
CA GLN A 2 -3.91 -20.68 -23.68
C GLN A 2 -4.36 -19.56 -22.73
N LEU A 3 -5.65 -19.17 -22.77
CA LEU A 3 -6.22 -18.17 -21.87
C LEU A 3 -6.27 -18.65 -20.40
N GLU A 4 -6.57 -19.93 -20.19
CA GLU A 4 -6.66 -20.55 -18.87
C GLU A 4 -5.29 -20.75 -18.22
N LEU A 5 -4.28 -21.13 -19.01
CA LEU A 5 -2.89 -21.22 -18.54
C LEU A 5 -2.35 -19.85 -18.13
N LYS A 6 -2.68 -18.79 -18.88
CA LYS A 6 -2.32 -17.41 -18.51
C LYS A 6 -3.03 -16.98 -17.23
N LYS A 7 -4.31 -17.33 -17.07
CA LYS A 7 -5.09 -17.04 -15.85
C LYS A 7 -4.55 -17.80 -14.63
N GLN A 8 -4.21 -19.08 -14.77
CA GLN A 8 -3.59 -19.87 -13.70
C GLN A 8 -2.20 -19.35 -13.30
N SER A 9 -1.37 -18.95 -14.27
CA SER A 9 -0.07 -18.32 -14.01
C SER A 9 -0.23 -16.99 -13.26
N LEU A 10 -1.21 -16.16 -13.65
CA LEU A 10 -1.52 -14.91 -12.94
C LEU A 10 -1.99 -15.17 -11.50
N ILE A 11 -2.86 -16.16 -11.29
CA ILE A 11 -3.33 -16.55 -9.95
C ILE A 11 -2.16 -17.07 -9.08
N SER A 12 -1.28 -17.89 -9.64
CA SER A 12 -0.07 -18.39 -8.96
C SER A 12 0.91 -17.27 -8.62
N SER A 13 1.13 -16.32 -9.55
CA SER A 13 1.98 -15.17 -9.28
C SER A 13 1.37 -14.24 -8.22
N SER A 14 0.04 -14.10 -8.22
CA SER A 14 -0.72 -13.34 -7.23
C SER A 14 -0.58 -13.95 -5.84
N SER A 15 -0.64 -15.28 -5.68
CA SER A 15 -0.52 -15.93 -4.37
C SER A 15 0.87 -15.78 -3.74
N ILE A 16 1.94 -15.90 -4.53
CA ILE A 16 3.31 -15.66 -4.06
C ILE A 16 3.48 -14.19 -3.65
N GLN A 17 2.98 -13.26 -4.46
CA GLN A 17 3.02 -11.84 -4.11
C GLN A 17 2.20 -11.53 -2.86
N HIS A 18 1.03 -12.15 -2.68
CA HIS A 18 0.24 -12.02 -1.45
C HIS A 18 1.03 -12.50 -0.22
N SER A 19 1.73 -13.62 -0.31
CA SER A 19 2.57 -14.12 0.79
C SER A 19 3.69 -13.15 1.16
N ILE A 20 4.41 -12.60 0.16
CA ILE A 20 5.49 -11.63 0.40
C ILE A 20 4.94 -10.34 1.03
N ILE A 21 3.81 -9.84 0.52
CA ILE A 21 3.15 -8.63 1.03
C ILE A 21 2.66 -8.84 2.46
N ASN A 22 2.03 -9.97 2.75
CA ASN A 22 1.57 -10.29 4.10
C ASN A 22 2.75 -10.38 5.07
N ALA A 23 3.82 -11.08 4.69
CA ALA A 23 5.04 -11.15 5.51
C ALA A 23 5.66 -9.76 5.77
N HIS A 24 5.69 -8.89 4.76
CA HIS A 24 6.14 -7.51 4.94
C HIS A 24 5.23 -6.74 5.88
N ARG A 25 3.91 -6.81 5.67
CA ARG A 25 2.92 -6.16 6.54
C ARG A 25 3.08 -6.60 7.99
N ASP A 26 3.22 -7.91 8.23
CA ASP A 26 3.40 -8.46 9.57
C ASP A 26 4.70 -7.95 10.20
N LEU A 27 5.81 -7.94 9.45
CA LEU A 27 7.07 -7.37 9.91
C LEU A 27 6.93 -5.88 10.30
N TYR A 28 6.32 -5.06 9.46
CA TYR A 28 6.12 -3.64 9.77
C TYR A 28 5.22 -3.46 11.00
N LEU A 29 4.17 -4.27 11.15
CA LEU A 29 3.29 -4.23 12.32
C LEU A 29 4.03 -4.63 13.59
N GLU A 30 4.91 -5.62 13.56
CA GLU A 30 5.73 -5.99 14.70
C GLU A 30 6.69 -4.87 15.11
N ILE A 31 7.34 -4.21 14.14
CA ILE A 31 8.19 -3.04 14.43
C ILE A 31 7.38 -1.91 15.06
N ILE A 32 6.20 -1.62 14.52
CA ILE A 32 5.32 -0.57 15.03
C ILE A 32 4.84 -0.90 16.46
N LYS A 33 4.42 -2.15 16.73
CA LYS A 33 3.87 -2.54 18.03
C LYS A 33 4.94 -2.67 19.11
N ASN A 34 6.19 -2.96 18.74
CA ASN A 34 7.29 -3.12 19.67
C ASN A 34 8.01 -1.78 19.88
N ASP A 35 7.86 -1.22 21.07
CA ASP A 35 8.39 0.10 21.40
C ASP A 35 9.92 0.21 21.39
N GLU A 36 10.63 -0.89 21.64
CA GLU A 36 12.10 -0.95 21.56
C GLU A 36 12.58 -0.97 20.11
N LEU A 37 11.93 -1.78 19.27
CA LEU A 37 12.23 -1.81 17.83
C LEU A 37 11.91 -0.46 17.20
N LEU A 38 10.73 0.11 17.48
CA LEU A 38 10.37 1.44 16.99
C LEU A 38 11.39 2.50 17.43
N LYS A 39 11.94 2.41 18.65
CA LYS A 39 13.01 3.31 19.11
C LYS A 39 14.28 3.16 18.27
N VAL A 40 14.69 1.94 17.93
CA VAL A 40 15.85 1.69 17.07
C VAL A 40 15.64 2.31 15.68
N PHE A 41 14.47 2.08 15.07
CA PHE A 41 14.15 2.60 13.74
C PHE A 41 14.01 4.13 13.72
N SER A 42 13.28 4.72 14.67
CA SER A 42 13.14 6.19 14.76
C SER A 42 14.49 6.87 14.97
N SER A 43 15.37 6.30 15.81
CA SER A 43 16.72 6.83 16.03
C SER A 43 17.61 6.75 14.78
N SER A 44 17.45 5.74 13.92
CA SER A 44 18.28 5.61 12.72
C SER A 44 17.94 6.63 11.63
N VAL A 45 16.73 7.19 11.66
CA VAL A 45 16.25 8.22 10.73
C VAL A 45 16.15 9.61 11.37
N ASN A 46 16.68 9.80 12.58
CA ASN A 46 16.62 11.06 13.34
C ASN A 46 15.21 11.63 13.45
N MET A 47 14.23 10.77 13.70
CA MET A 47 12.81 11.11 13.78
C MET A 47 12.29 10.82 15.18
N ASP A 48 11.25 11.53 15.63
CA ASP A 48 10.57 11.11 16.85
C ASP A 48 9.82 9.79 16.64
N LYS A 49 9.57 9.07 17.74
CA LYS A 49 8.95 7.74 17.67
C LYS A 49 7.56 7.76 17.04
N GLU A 50 6.74 8.76 17.35
CA GLU A 50 5.36 8.82 16.89
C GLU A 50 5.28 9.29 15.44
N GLU A 51 6.14 10.21 15.03
CA GLU A 51 6.32 10.55 13.62
C GLU A 51 6.79 9.33 12.82
N ALA A 52 7.78 8.57 13.31
CA ALA A 52 8.23 7.34 12.66
C ALA A 52 7.09 6.32 12.54
N ARG A 53 6.30 6.15 13.62
CA ARG A 53 5.11 5.29 13.63
C ARG A 53 4.11 5.69 12.55
N GLN A 54 3.79 6.98 12.47
CA GLN A 54 2.85 7.52 11.49
C GLN A 54 3.36 7.35 10.06
N GLN A 55 4.64 7.63 9.80
CA GLN A 55 5.24 7.46 8.47
C GLN A 55 5.23 6.00 8.02
N MET A 56 5.57 5.08 8.92
CA MET A 56 5.53 3.64 8.63
C MET A 56 4.09 3.19 8.35
N LEU A 57 3.13 3.60 9.17
CA LEU A 57 1.71 3.29 8.98
C LEU A 57 1.18 3.86 7.65
N ALA A 58 1.45 5.12 7.36
CA ALA A 58 1.05 5.74 6.08
C ALA A 58 1.65 4.99 4.88
N THR A 59 2.92 4.60 4.95
CA THR A 59 3.58 3.82 3.89
C THR A 59 2.88 2.48 3.68
N MET A 60 2.51 1.78 4.76
CA MET A 60 1.77 0.52 4.66
C MET A 60 0.41 0.70 4.00
N LEU A 61 -0.32 1.75 4.39
CA LEU A 61 -1.63 2.08 3.86
C LEU A 61 -1.58 2.45 2.37
N ILE A 62 -0.62 3.28 1.96
CA ILE A 62 -0.39 3.63 0.54
C ILE A 62 -0.07 2.37 -0.28
N ASN A 63 0.80 1.50 0.23
CA ASN A 63 1.16 0.25 -0.44
C ASN A 63 -0.02 -0.72 -0.55
N HIS A 64 -0.90 -0.75 0.45
CA HIS A 64 -2.14 -1.50 0.38
C HIS A 64 -3.06 -1.00 -0.73
N THR A 65 -3.22 0.32 -0.86
CA THR A 65 -3.99 0.93 -1.95
C THR A 65 -3.40 0.61 -3.32
N LEU A 66 -2.07 0.69 -3.47
CA LEU A 66 -1.38 0.28 -4.71
C LEU A 66 -1.73 -1.16 -5.08
N ARG A 67 -1.72 -2.08 -4.11
CA ARG A 67 -2.01 -3.48 -4.38
C ARG A 67 -3.42 -3.67 -4.94
N ILE A 68 -4.42 -3.08 -4.29
CA ILE A 68 -5.81 -3.18 -4.75
C ILE A 68 -5.98 -2.55 -6.14
N PHE A 69 -5.32 -1.42 -6.40
CA PHE A 69 -5.27 -0.82 -7.73
C PHE A 69 -4.68 -1.76 -8.79
N LEU A 70 -3.57 -2.44 -8.49
CA LEU A 70 -2.97 -3.40 -9.42
C LEU A 70 -3.87 -4.62 -9.65
N ASP A 71 -4.52 -5.12 -8.60
CA ASP A 71 -5.46 -6.25 -8.71
C ASP A 71 -6.67 -5.85 -9.59
N TYR A 72 -7.19 -4.62 -9.47
CA TYR A 72 -8.20 -4.09 -10.38
C TYR A 72 -7.68 -3.96 -11.83
N LYS A 73 -6.49 -3.40 -12.05
CA LYS A 73 -5.89 -3.28 -13.39
C LYS A 73 -5.66 -4.63 -14.07
N ASN A 74 -5.47 -5.69 -13.28
CA ASN A 74 -5.33 -7.06 -13.76
C ASN A 74 -6.67 -7.81 -13.88
N SER A 75 -7.81 -7.10 -13.76
CA SER A 75 -9.16 -7.66 -13.84
C SER A 75 -9.46 -8.74 -12.79
N MET A 76 -8.81 -8.65 -11.62
CA MET A 76 -9.05 -9.55 -10.49
C MET A 76 -10.15 -9.03 -9.56
N ILE A 77 -10.48 -7.73 -9.65
CA ILE A 77 -11.52 -7.06 -8.86
C ILE A 77 -12.55 -6.49 -9.84
N GLU A 78 -13.83 -6.74 -9.56
CA GLU A 78 -14.94 -6.17 -10.32
C GLU A 78 -15.05 -4.66 -10.13
N ASN A 79 -15.50 -3.94 -11.17
CA ASN A 79 -15.56 -2.49 -11.15
C ASN A 79 -16.36 -1.92 -9.97
N ILE A 80 -17.50 -2.53 -9.63
CA ILE A 80 -18.34 -2.09 -8.51
C ILE A 80 -17.60 -2.18 -7.15
N ASN A 81 -16.79 -3.22 -6.95
CA ASN A 81 -16.02 -3.39 -5.72
C ASN A 81 -14.87 -2.39 -5.67
N PHE A 82 -14.24 -2.11 -6.81
CA PHE A 82 -13.19 -1.12 -6.91
C PHE A 82 -13.69 0.31 -6.68
N GLU A 83 -14.90 0.66 -7.15
CA GLU A 83 -15.53 1.96 -6.90
C GLU A 83 -15.82 2.20 -5.41
N ASN A 84 -16.27 1.16 -4.68
CA ASN A 84 -16.45 1.27 -3.23
C ASN A 84 -15.10 1.44 -2.52
N PHE A 85 -14.11 0.65 -2.91
CA PHE A 85 -12.75 0.81 -2.41
C PHE A 85 -12.17 2.20 -2.68
N ALA A 86 -12.45 2.80 -3.84
CA ALA A 86 -11.96 4.13 -4.18
C ALA A 86 -12.47 5.21 -3.20
N LYS A 87 -13.69 5.06 -2.68
CA LYS A 87 -14.24 5.96 -1.65
C LYS A 87 -13.48 5.81 -0.33
N ASP A 88 -13.29 4.57 0.13
CA ASP A 88 -12.53 4.28 1.35
C ASP A 88 -11.07 4.77 1.24
N ALA A 89 -10.48 4.61 0.05
CA ALA A 89 -9.16 5.12 -0.24
C ALA A 89 -9.12 6.66 -0.22
N ALA A 90 -10.11 7.34 -0.77
CA ALA A 90 -10.17 8.80 -0.72
C ALA A 90 -10.24 9.32 0.72
N ASP A 91 -11.05 8.68 1.58
CA ASP A 91 -11.10 8.98 3.02
C ASP A 91 -9.73 8.79 3.68
N LEU A 92 -9.01 7.73 3.32
CA LEU A 92 -7.66 7.46 3.81
C LEU A 92 -6.63 8.52 3.36
N PHE A 93 -6.69 8.98 2.10
CA PHE A 93 -5.80 10.02 1.57
C PHE A 93 -6.21 11.45 2.01
N SER A 94 -7.38 11.60 2.62
CA SER A 94 -7.77 12.83 3.33
C SER A 94 -7.00 13.04 4.65
N LEU A 95 -6.44 11.97 5.23
CA LEU A 95 -5.68 12.04 6.48
C LEU A 95 -4.35 12.79 6.26
N PRO A 96 -4.04 13.84 7.05
CA PRO A 96 -2.86 14.69 6.80
C PRO A 96 -1.53 13.93 6.76
N PHE A 97 -1.32 12.98 7.67
CA PHE A 97 -0.07 12.21 7.73
C PHE A 97 0.08 11.25 6.53
N VAL A 98 -1.03 10.75 5.98
CA VAL A 98 -1.02 9.93 4.75
C VAL A 98 -0.70 10.80 3.55
N ARG A 99 -1.35 11.96 3.44
CA ARG A 99 -1.11 12.91 2.33
C ARG A 99 0.32 13.44 2.33
N SER A 100 0.85 13.84 3.48
CA SER A 100 2.25 14.26 3.61
C SER A 100 3.19 13.15 3.15
N ARG A 101 2.94 11.93 3.63
CA ARG A 101 3.78 10.79 3.23
C ARG A 101 3.68 10.48 1.74
N TRP A 102 2.49 10.61 1.15
CA TRP A 102 2.30 10.43 -0.29
C TRP A 102 3.18 11.38 -1.11
N GLU A 103 3.22 12.66 -0.75
CA GLU A 103 4.06 13.65 -1.43
C GLU A 103 5.55 13.26 -1.43
N GLU A 104 6.03 12.72 -0.31
CA GLU A 104 7.41 12.23 -0.17
C GLU A 104 7.68 11.00 -1.03
N VAL A 105 6.76 10.03 -1.07
CA VAL A 105 7.05 8.70 -1.66
C VAL A 105 6.52 8.52 -3.08
N LYS A 106 5.62 9.39 -3.58
CA LYS A 106 4.90 9.17 -4.85
C LYS A 106 5.80 8.86 -6.03
N HIS A 107 7.00 9.45 -6.08
CA HIS A 107 7.95 9.25 -7.17
C HIS A 107 8.52 7.81 -7.27
N PHE A 108 8.43 7.03 -6.18
CA PHE A 108 8.77 5.60 -6.19
C PHE A 108 7.65 4.71 -6.74
N HIS A 109 6.45 5.26 -7.00
CA HIS A 109 5.30 4.51 -7.47
C HIS A 109 5.11 4.59 -8.99
N PRO A 110 4.50 3.55 -9.62
CA PRO A 110 4.16 3.56 -11.04
C PRO A 110 3.35 4.80 -11.43
N SER A 111 3.61 5.36 -12.61
CA SER A 111 2.94 6.58 -13.09
C SER A 111 1.41 6.45 -13.13
N SER A 112 0.89 5.29 -13.50
CA SER A 112 -0.55 5.02 -13.52
C SER A 112 -1.19 5.06 -12.14
N PHE A 113 -0.49 4.59 -11.11
CA PHE A 113 -0.97 4.68 -9.73
C PHE A 113 -0.87 6.10 -9.21
N ARG A 114 0.23 6.81 -9.53
CA ARG A 114 0.37 8.23 -9.17
C ARG A 114 -0.79 9.07 -9.69
N SER A 115 -1.08 9.00 -10.99
CA SER A 115 -2.21 9.73 -11.58
C SER A 115 -3.54 9.33 -10.96
N TYR A 116 -3.73 8.05 -10.63
CA TYR A 116 -4.93 7.62 -9.93
C TYR A 116 -5.08 8.28 -8.56
N VAL A 117 -4.02 8.32 -7.75
CA VAL A 117 -4.07 8.97 -6.44
C VAL A 117 -4.29 10.49 -6.60
N ASP A 118 -3.50 11.14 -7.44
CA ASP A 118 -3.51 12.60 -7.61
C ASP A 118 -4.81 13.11 -8.24
N ASP A 119 -5.43 12.35 -9.16
CA ASP A 119 -6.62 12.78 -9.90
C ASP A 119 -7.95 12.29 -9.30
N LYS A 120 -7.91 11.23 -8.45
CA LYS A 120 -9.13 10.55 -7.96
C LYS A 120 -9.24 10.44 -6.45
N LEU A 121 -8.14 10.47 -5.71
CA LEU A 121 -8.15 10.26 -4.25
C LEU A 121 -7.79 11.51 -3.45
N LEU A 122 -7.20 12.53 -4.07
CA LEU A 122 -6.82 13.81 -3.47
C LEU A 122 -7.69 14.96 -3.98
#